data_AF-A0A921EPM3-F1
#
_entry.id   AF-A0A921EPM3-F1
#
_cell.length_a   1.000
_cell.length_b   1.000
_cell.length_c   1.000
_cell.angle_alpha   90.00
_cell.angle_beta   90.00
_cell.angle_gamma   90.00
#
_symmetry.space_group_name_H-M   'P 1'
#
loop_
_entity.id
_entity.type
_entity.pdbx_description
1 polymer ?
#
loop_
_entity_poly.entity_id
_entity_poly.type
_entity_poly.pdbx_seq_one_letter_code
_entity_poly.pdbx_strand_id
1 'polypeptide(L)'
;MTHIIPLETICVMRVTVAEAAREAEVTPHQIRAALREGALHARHVFGREPVLDDISVLAWKRSRSLGRRWSPRATAAALDLLSDGTTAFFAGSELSRLRRVLRSSTVNHIAYLAGGLGGAWARFRPLEELKGLEPMGPTAANATIPLGITGTREMTFAAVPDLNLFEREVLVAPDAEGTLGVVERPLDTRGARILLDTYLVGDSRESAIAADLLQERADAL
;
A
#
# COMPACT_ATOMS: atom_id res chain seq x y z
N MET A 1 -8.58 22.76 44.70
CA MET A 1 -7.76 23.37 43.62
C MET A 1 -7.72 22.37 42.49
N THR A 2 -8.53 22.60 41.48
CA THR A 2 -8.74 21.67 40.35
C THR A 2 -7.63 21.91 39.34
N HIS A 3 -6.69 20.96 39.24
CA HIS A 3 -5.71 20.95 38.17
C HIS A 3 -6.43 20.62 36.86
N ILE A 4 -6.64 21.65 36.05
CA ILE A 4 -7.00 21.52 34.63
C ILE A 4 -5.74 20.96 33.96
N ILE A 5 -5.75 19.67 33.63
CA ILE A 5 -4.75 19.05 32.76
C ILE A 5 -5.02 19.60 31.35
N PRO A 6 -4.08 20.29 30.70
CA PRO A 6 -4.26 20.69 29.32
C PRO A 6 -4.35 19.43 28.46
N LEU A 7 -5.48 19.27 27.77
CA LEU A 7 -5.63 18.31 26.68
C LEU A 7 -4.68 18.76 25.56
N GLU A 8 -3.45 18.25 25.56
CA GLU A 8 -2.69 18.17 24.32
C GLU A 8 -3.49 17.29 23.36
N THR A 9 -4.23 17.98 22.51
CA THR A 9 -4.94 17.42 21.36
C THR A 9 -3.87 16.94 20.39
N ILE A 10 -3.53 15.67 20.48
CA ILE A 10 -2.89 14.96 19.36
C ILE A 10 -4.02 14.70 18.36
N CYS A 11 -3.86 15.23 17.15
CA CYS A 11 -4.87 15.25 16.10
C CYS A 11 -4.95 13.90 15.38
N VAL A 12 -6.16 13.35 15.35
CA VAL A 12 -6.66 12.42 14.32
C VAL A 12 -6.27 12.92 12.92
N MET A 13 -5.38 12.24 12.18
CA MET A 13 -5.14 12.60 10.77
C MET A 13 -6.14 11.89 9.85
N ARG A 14 -7.42 12.21 10.04
CA ARG A 14 -8.46 11.99 9.05
C ARG A 14 -8.29 13.05 7.98
N VAL A 15 -7.97 12.62 6.78
CA VAL A 15 -7.61 13.54 5.72
C VAL A 15 -8.85 13.83 4.90
N THR A 16 -9.33 15.07 4.93
CA THR A 16 -10.37 15.53 3.99
C THR A 16 -9.80 15.53 2.57
N VAL A 17 -10.67 15.59 1.56
CA VAL A 17 -10.23 15.71 0.15
C VAL A 17 -9.29 16.91 -0.05
N ALA A 18 -9.53 18.02 0.65
CA ALA A 18 -8.70 19.22 0.55
C ALA A 18 -7.32 19.05 1.22
N GLU A 19 -7.25 18.37 2.35
CA GLU A 19 -5.98 18.04 3.01
C GLU A 19 -5.19 17.02 2.19
N ALA A 20 -5.84 15.99 1.67
CA ALA A 20 -5.20 14.96 0.85
C ALA A 20 -4.63 15.58 -0.42
N ALA A 21 -5.35 16.56 -0.97
CA ALA A 21 -4.90 17.33 -2.11
C ALA A 21 -3.63 18.15 -1.79
N ARG A 22 -3.58 18.80 -0.62
CA ARG A 22 -2.38 19.54 -0.19
C ARG A 22 -1.20 18.61 0.05
N GLU A 23 -1.41 17.51 0.76
CA GLU A 23 -0.37 16.53 1.10
C GLU A 23 0.20 15.82 -0.13
N ALA A 24 -0.68 15.44 -1.07
CA ALA A 24 -0.27 14.80 -2.32
C ALA A 24 0.13 15.80 -3.42
N GLU A 25 0.11 17.11 -3.13
CA GLU A 25 0.44 18.19 -4.07
C GLU A 25 -0.38 18.07 -5.38
N VAL A 26 -1.70 17.95 -5.23
CA VAL A 26 -2.68 17.83 -6.31
C VAL A 26 -3.87 18.74 -6.10
N THR A 27 -4.75 18.76 -7.10
CA THR A 27 -6.06 19.36 -6.95
C THR A 27 -7.04 18.43 -6.21
N PRO A 28 -8.02 18.97 -5.47
CA PRO A 28 -9.13 18.19 -4.92
C PRO A 28 -9.91 17.40 -5.98
N HIS A 29 -9.93 17.87 -7.23
CA HIS A 29 -10.54 17.16 -8.35
C HIS A 29 -9.83 15.83 -8.65
N GLN A 30 -8.50 15.81 -8.62
CA GLN A 30 -7.72 14.60 -8.84
C GLN A 30 -7.92 13.56 -7.73
N ILE A 31 -8.05 13.99 -6.47
CA ILE A 31 -8.41 13.09 -5.37
C ILE A 31 -9.80 12.46 -5.59
N ARG A 32 -10.80 13.28 -5.97
CA ARG A 32 -12.15 12.77 -6.28
C ARG A 32 -12.17 11.86 -7.51
N ALA A 33 -11.34 12.13 -8.51
CA ALA A 33 -11.18 11.24 -9.66
C ALA A 33 -10.59 9.89 -9.23
N ALA A 34 -9.51 9.91 -8.44
CA ALA A 34 -8.88 8.70 -7.90
C ALA A 34 -9.85 7.85 -7.06
N LEU A 35 -10.71 8.48 -6.24
CA LEU A 35 -11.77 7.80 -5.50
C LEU A 35 -12.81 7.14 -6.42
N ARG A 36 -13.27 7.85 -7.47
CA ARG A 36 -14.23 7.30 -8.44
C ARG A 36 -13.66 6.16 -9.27
N GLU A 37 -12.37 6.24 -9.59
CA GLU A 37 -11.65 5.25 -10.38
C GLU A 37 -11.18 4.04 -9.55
N GLY A 38 -11.40 4.07 -8.22
CA GLY A 38 -10.94 3.03 -7.30
C GLY A 38 -9.42 2.97 -7.17
N ALA A 39 -8.71 4.05 -7.52
CA ALA A 39 -7.28 4.19 -7.31
C ALA A 39 -6.93 4.60 -5.88
N LEU A 40 -7.90 5.19 -5.18
CA LEU A 40 -7.84 5.55 -3.77
C LEU A 40 -9.15 5.07 -3.12
N HIS A 41 -9.09 4.59 -1.89
CA HIS A 41 -10.26 4.09 -1.17
C HIS A 41 -10.63 5.05 -0.04
N ALA A 42 -11.89 5.50 -0.03
CA ALA A 42 -12.44 6.24 1.10
C ALA A 42 -12.79 5.23 2.19
N ARG A 43 -12.35 5.53 3.41
CA ARG A 43 -12.63 4.67 4.57
C ARG A 43 -14.08 4.79 4.98
N HIS A 44 -14.58 6.02 5.08
CA HIS A 44 -15.96 6.34 5.47
C HIS A 44 -16.43 7.57 4.68
N VAL A 45 -17.75 7.66 4.48
CA VAL A 45 -18.40 8.89 3.98
C VAL A 45 -19.14 9.51 5.15
N PHE A 46 -18.65 10.64 5.66
CA PHE A 46 -19.38 11.42 6.67
C PHE A 46 -20.32 12.38 5.94
N GLY A 47 -21.61 12.03 5.92
CA GLY A 47 -22.61 12.75 5.15
C GLY A 47 -22.38 12.62 3.64
N ARG A 48 -21.67 13.59 3.04
CA ARG A 48 -21.28 13.60 1.62
C ARG A 48 -19.77 13.73 1.40
N GLU A 49 -18.98 13.77 2.46
CA GLU A 49 -17.55 14.00 2.36
C GLU A 49 -16.77 12.71 2.65
N PRO A 50 -15.99 12.21 1.68
CA PRO A 50 -15.15 11.04 1.90
C PRO A 50 -13.99 11.43 2.82
N VAL A 51 -13.77 10.61 3.84
CA VAL A 51 -12.62 10.71 4.73
C VAL A 51 -11.59 9.67 4.31
N LEU A 52 -10.38 10.16 4.09
CA LEU A 52 -9.23 9.40 3.63
C LEU A 52 -8.27 9.11 4.78
N ASP A 53 -7.52 8.04 4.62
CA ASP A 53 -6.42 7.67 5.50
C ASP A 53 -5.11 8.20 4.90
N ASP A 54 -4.27 8.81 5.72
CA ASP A 54 -3.00 9.41 5.33
C ASP A 54 -2.08 8.42 4.60
N ILE A 55 -1.98 7.19 5.10
CA ILE A 55 -1.15 6.14 4.50
C ILE A 55 -1.71 5.70 3.15
N SER A 56 -3.03 5.63 3.01
CA SER A 56 -3.66 5.37 1.71
C SER A 56 -3.38 6.49 0.69
N VAL A 57 -3.35 7.74 1.15
CA VAL A 57 -3.01 8.91 0.31
C VAL A 57 -1.53 8.87 -0.07
N LEU A 58 -0.63 8.53 0.87
CA LEU A 58 0.79 8.37 0.62
C LEU A 58 1.08 7.26 -0.38
N ALA A 59 0.46 6.08 -0.22
CA ALA A 59 0.58 4.96 -1.14
C ALA A 59 0.09 5.36 -2.55
N TRP A 60 -1.02 6.09 -2.63
CA TRP A 60 -1.51 6.64 -3.90
C TRP A 60 -0.53 7.66 -4.50
N LYS A 61 0.00 8.61 -3.71
CA LYS A 61 1.02 9.58 -4.14
C LYS A 61 2.23 8.87 -4.74
N ARG A 62 2.71 7.81 -4.09
CA ARG A 62 3.85 6.99 -4.52
C ARG A 62 3.59 6.11 -5.74
N SER A 63 2.34 5.80 -6.04
CA SER A 63 1.94 5.03 -7.23
C SER A 63 1.26 5.87 -8.30
N ARG A 64 1.33 7.21 -8.22
CA ARG A 64 0.72 8.09 -9.21
C ARG A 64 1.59 8.14 -10.46
N SER A 65 1.04 7.68 -11.58
CA SER A 65 1.66 7.77 -12.90
C SER A 65 0.59 7.89 -13.99
N LEU A 66 0.99 7.85 -15.26
CA LEU A 66 0.11 7.95 -16.42
C LEU A 66 0.05 6.63 -17.20
N GLY A 67 -0.98 6.47 -18.02
CA GLY A 67 -1.12 5.34 -18.95
C GLY A 67 -2.27 4.41 -18.59
N ARG A 68 -2.24 3.18 -19.13
CA ARG A 68 -3.22 2.15 -18.82
C ARG A 68 -2.60 1.15 -17.84
N ARG A 69 -3.31 0.86 -16.75
CA ARG A 69 -2.92 -0.20 -15.80
C ARG A 69 -2.81 -1.56 -16.48
N TRP A 70 -1.97 -2.43 -15.94
CA TRP A 70 -1.89 -3.80 -16.40
C TRP A 70 -3.18 -4.57 -16.13
N SER A 71 -3.44 -5.56 -16.98
CA SER A 71 -4.44 -6.56 -16.68
C SER A 71 -3.97 -7.43 -15.51
N PRO A 72 -4.86 -8.13 -14.79
CA PRO A 72 -4.46 -9.04 -13.72
C PRO A 72 -3.41 -10.07 -14.15
N ARG A 73 -3.52 -10.61 -15.38
CA ARG A 73 -2.53 -11.52 -15.97
C ARG A 73 -1.17 -10.84 -16.15
N ALA A 74 -1.14 -9.60 -16.63
CA ALA A 74 0.10 -8.87 -16.82
C ALA A 74 0.75 -8.46 -15.50
N THR A 75 -0.04 -8.07 -14.50
CA THR A 75 0.43 -7.84 -13.13
C THR A 75 1.03 -9.12 -12.54
N ALA A 76 0.36 -10.27 -12.68
CA ALA A 76 0.89 -11.53 -12.20
C ALA A 76 2.22 -11.89 -12.87
N ALA A 77 2.30 -11.76 -14.20
CA ALA A 77 3.53 -12.04 -14.94
C ALA A 77 4.68 -11.12 -14.55
N ALA A 78 4.41 -9.83 -14.35
CA ALA A 78 5.39 -8.85 -13.92
C ALA A 78 5.91 -9.14 -12.52
N LEU A 79 5.02 -9.50 -11.59
CA LEU A 79 5.39 -9.86 -10.22
C LEU A 79 6.19 -11.16 -10.16
N ASP A 80 5.87 -12.17 -10.98
CA ASP A 80 6.69 -13.39 -11.09
C ASP A 80 8.10 -13.05 -11.62
N LEU A 81 8.19 -12.24 -12.68
CA LEU A 81 9.49 -11.83 -13.25
C LEU A 81 10.34 -11.08 -12.24
N LEU A 82 9.77 -10.10 -11.55
CA LEU A 82 10.48 -9.34 -10.53
C LEU A 82 10.80 -10.19 -9.28
N SER A 83 10.07 -11.29 -9.04
CA SER A 83 10.33 -12.17 -7.89
C SER A 83 11.42 -13.19 -8.19
N ASP A 84 11.28 -13.91 -9.31
CA ASP A 84 11.98 -15.15 -9.61
C ASP A 84 12.66 -15.13 -11.00
N GLY A 85 12.60 -14.02 -11.73
CA GLY A 85 13.19 -13.87 -13.08
C GLY A 85 12.44 -14.59 -14.20
N THR A 86 11.40 -15.36 -13.87
CA THR A 86 10.63 -16.19 -14.81
C THR A 86 9.12 -16.00 -14.60
N THR A 87 8.32 -16.38 -15.61
CA THR A 87 6.86 -16.38 -15.50
C THR A 87 6.28 -17.41 -16.46
N ALA A 88 5.15 -18.02 -16.09
CA ALA A 88 4.39 -18.94 -16.95
C ALA A 88 3.32 -18.24 -17.80
N PHE A 89 3.04 -16.96 -17.56
CA PHE A 89 1.92 -16.26 -18.18
C PHE A 89 2.22 -15.72 -19.58
N PHE A 90 3.47 -15.53 -19.96
CA PHE A 90 3.88 -15.01 -21.26
C PHE A 90 5.09 -15.75 -21.81
N ALA A 91 5.19 -15.79 -23.14
CA ALA A 91 6.32 -16.39 -23.85
C ALA A 91 6.70 -15.55 -25.08
N GLY A 92 7.90 -15.80 -25.60
CA GLY A 92 8.40 -15.18 -26.83
C GLY A 92 8.35 -13.65 -26.80
N SER A 93 7.73 -13.05 -27.82
CA SER A 93 7.73 -11.60 -28.00
C SER A 93 6.99 -10.83 -26.90
N GLU A 94 5.93 -11.40 -26.31
CA GLU A 94 5.19 -10.76 -25.21
C GLU A 94 6.07 -10.67 -23.96
N LEU A 95 6.79 -11.75 -23.66
CA LEU A 95 7.73 -11.79 -22.55
C LEU A 95 8.89 -10.79 -22.73
N SER A 96 9.48 -10.73 -23.93
CA SER A 96 10.54 -9.76 -24.23
C SER A 96 10.06 -8.31 -24.09
N ARG A 97 8.82 -8.01 -24.53
CA ARG A 97 8.22 -6.68 -24.35
C ARG A 97 8.00 -6.36 -22.88
N LEU A 98 7.47 -7.30 -22.09
CA LEU A 98 7.24 -7.07 -20.67
C LEU A 98 8.54 -6.82 -19.91
N ARG A 99 9.59 -7.63 -20.15
CA ARG A 99 10.93 -7.40 -19.57
C ARG A 99 11.51 -6.04 -19.96
N ARG A 100 11.34 -5.63 -21.23
CA ARG A 100 11.77 -4.31 -21.69
C ARG A 100 11.04 -3.20 -20.95
N VAL A 101 9.71 -3.32 -20.80
CA VAL A 101 8.90 -2.35 -20.06
C VAL A 101 9.42 -2.26 -18.62
N LEU A 102 9.60 -3.39 -17.93
CA LEU A 102 10.10 -3.44 -16.56
C LEU A 102 11.45 -2.73 -16.40
N ARG A 103 12.45 -3.06 -17.24
CA ARG A 103 13.77 -2.40 -17.23
C ARG A 103 13.74 -0.90 -17.46
N SER A 104 12.80 -0.43 -18.27
CA SER A 104 12.69 1.01 -18.60
C SER A 104 11.77 1.79 -17.66
N SER A 105 11.07 1.11 -16.75
CA SER A 105 10.07 1.72 -15.86
C SER A 105 10.70 2.11 -14.55
N THR A 106 10.31 3.27 -14.01
CA THR A 106 10.59 3.60 -12.61
C THR A 106 9.71 2.77 -11.69
N VAL A 107 10.13 2.60 -10.44
CA VAL A 107 9.35 1.87 -9.41
C VAL A 107 7.95 2.48 -9.20
N ASN A 108 7.85 3.81 -9.19
CA ASN A 108 6.55 4.52 -9.16
C ASN A 108 5.64 4.07 -10.31
N HIS A 109 6.18 3.95 -11.52
CA HIS A 109 5.42 3.53 -12.68
C HIS A 109 5.05 2.04 -12.62
N ILE A 110 5.94 1.18 -12.14
CA ILE A 110 5.63 -0.24 -11.88
C ILE A 110 4.49 -0.36 -10.85
N ALA A 111 4.56 0.39 -9.75
CA ALA A 111 3.52 0.43 -8.73
C ALA A 111 2.18 0.90 -9.31
N TYR A 112 2.20 1.95 -10.15
CA TYR A 112 1.01 2.41 -10.87
C TYR A 112 0.41 1.31 -11.76
N LEU A 113 1.23 0.69 -12.61
CA LEU A 113 0.79 -0.33 -13.56
C LEU A 113 0.23 -1.56 -12.86
N ALA A 114 0.82 -1.95 -11.73
CA ALA A 114 0.39 -3.06 -10.89
C ALA A 114 -0.90 -2.77 -10.09
N GLY A 115 -1.42 -1.54 -10.12
CA GLY A 115 -2.66 -1.14 -9.44
C GLY A 115 -2.48 -0.53 -8.05
N GLY A 116 -1.24 -0.19 -7.67
CA GLY A 116 -0.91 0.39 -6.36
C GLY A 116 -1.15 -0.60 -5.22
N LEU A 117 -1.64 -0.10 -4.09
CA LEU A 117 -1.94 -0.92 -2.92
C LEU A 117 -2.99 -1.98 -3.25
N GLY A 118 -3.98 -1.63 -4.06
CA GLY A 118 -5.08 -2.50 -4.47
C GLY A 118 -6.02 -2.82 -3.31
N GLY A 119 -7.30 -3.00 -3.60
CA GLY A 119 -8.29 -3.36 -2.58
C GLY A 119 -8.62 -2.23 -1.60
N ALA A 120 -9.64 -2.46 -0.76
CA ALA A 120 -10.02 -1.51 0.28
C ALA A 120 -8.96 -1.45 1.40
N TRP A 121 -8.90 -0.34 2.12
CA TRP A 121 -7.93 -0.11 3.19
C TRP A 121 -8.61 0.43 4.44
N ALA A 122 -8.19 -0.07 5.60
CA ALA A 122 -8.59 0.47 6.89
C ALA A 122 -7.47 0.34 7.93
N ARG A 123 -7.44 1.32 8.86
CA ARG A 123 -6.50 1.39 9.97
C ARG A 123 -7.21 1.08 11.29
N PHE A 124 -6.60 0.30 12.15
CA PHE A 124 -7.24 -0.26 13.34
C PHE A 124 -6.35 -0.12 14.56
N ARG A 125 -6.99 0.03 15.70
CA ARG A 125 -6.40 -0.19 17.00
C ARG A 125 -6.72 -1.63 17.43
N PRO A 126 -5.70 -2.49 17.60
CA PRO A 126 -5.89 -3.79 18.23
C PRO A 126 -6.41 -3.60 19.67
N LEU A 127 -7.45 -4.33 20.05
CA LEU A 127 -7.94 -4.36 21.43
C LEU A 127 -7.41 -5.57 22.22
N GLU A 128 -6.75 -6.49 21.53
CA GLU A 128 -6.07 -7.66 22.07
C GLU A 128 -4.80 -7.98 21.28
N GLU A 129 -4.02 -8.96 21.76
CA GLU A 129 -2.89 -9.49 21.02
C GLU A 129 -3.36 -10.22 19.75
N LEU A 130 -2.99 -9.70 18.59
CA LEU A 130 -3.38 -10.27 17.31
C LEU A 130 -2.46 -11.43 16.92
N LYS A 131 -3.06 -12.57 16.56
CA LYS A 131 -2.35 -13.77 16.11
C LYS A 131 -2.90 -14.25 14.78
N GLY A 132 -2.02 -14.80 13.94
CA GLY A 132 -2.42 -15.42 12.66
C GLY A 132 -2.81 -14.43 11.56
N LEU A 133 -2.50 -13.14 11.69
CA LEU A 133 -2.66 -12.21 10.59
C LEU A 133 -1.54 -12.41 9.57
N GLU A 134 -1.96 -12.53 8.30
CA GLU A 134 -1.04 -12.65 7.18
C GLU A 134 -0.34 -11.32 6.94
N PRO A 135 0.99 -11.23 7.20
CA PRO A 135 1.69 -9.97 7.11
C PRO A 135 1.82 -9.55 5.65
N MET A 136 1.86 -8.23 5.41
CA MET A 136 2.15 -7.69 4.08
C MET A 136 3.18 -6.56 4.13
N GLY A 137 3.67 -6.20 2.94
CA GLY A 137 4.60 -5.09 2.76
C GLY A 137 5.72 -5.09 3.78
N PRO A 138 5.93 -4.00 4.50
CA PRO A 138 7.14 -3.88 5.30
C PRO A 138 7.05 -4.71 6.61
N THR A 139 5.87 -5.18 7.03
CA THR A 139 5.73 -6.21 8.07
C THR A 139 6.11 -7.59 7.57
N ALA A 140 5.74 -7.95 6.33
CA ALA A 140 6.16 -9.23 5.72
C ALA A 140 7.65 -9.23 5.36
N ALA A 141 8.16 -8.09 4.91
CA ALA A 141 9.53 -8.00 4.44
C ALA A 141 10.54 -8.35 5.53
N ASN A 142 10.31 -7.92 6.77
CA ASN A 142 11.16 -8.29 7.92
C ASN A 142 11.33 -9.80 8.10
N ALA A 143 10.31 -10.60 7.75
CA ALA A 143 10.35 -12.05 7.88
C ALA A 143 10.87 -12.77 6.63
N THR A 144 10.66 -12.19 5.44
CA THR A 144 10.85 -12.89 4.15
C THR A 144 12.04 -12.40 3.34
N ILE A 145 12.43 -11.13 3.46
CA ILE A 145 13.53 -10.54 2.70
C ILE A 145 14.40 -9.74 3.66
N PRO A 146 15.69 -10.05 3.84
CA PRO A 146 16.56 -9.27 4.71
C PRO A 146 16.82 -7.89 4.09
N LEU A 147 15.87 -6.97 4.28
CA LEU A 147 15.90 -5.61 3.74
C LEU A 147 16.84 -4.68 4.51
N GLY A 148 17.58 -5.19 5.51
CA GLY A 148 18.33 -4.32 6.43
C GLY A 148 17.45 -3.29 7.13
N ILE A 149 16.15 -3.56 7.25
CA ILE A 149 15.18 -2.74 7.98
C ILE A 149 15.45 -2.94 9.48
N THR A 150 16.32 -2.10 10.03
CA THR A 150 16.58 -2.02 11.46
C THR A 150 15.80 -0.84 12.03
N GLY A 151 14.69 -1.12 12.70
CA GLY A 151 13.88 -0.11 13.38
C GLY A 151 12.69 -0.73 14.12
N THR A 152 12.38 -0.19 15.30
CA THR A 152 11.13 -0.49 16.00
C THR A 152 9.99 0.11 15.19
N ARG A 153 9.18 -0.76 14.59
CA ARG A 153 8.06 -0.37 13.76
C ARG A 153 6.84 -0.09 14.64
N GLU A 154 6.32 1.15 14.61
CA GLU A 154 5.10 1.50 15.35
C GLU A 154 3.83 0.94 14.69
N MET A 155 3.87 0.63 13.39
CA MET A 155 2.70 0.20 12.63
C MET A 155 2.89 -1.12 11.88
N THR A 156 2.04 -2.10 12.14
CA THR A 156 1.96 -3.38 11.42
C THR A 156 1.00 -3.34 10.24
N PHE A 157 1.27 -4.15 9.23
CA PHE A 157 0.50 -4.23 7.99
C PHE A 157 0.09 -5.68 7.70
N ALA A 158 -1.19 -5.89 7.40
CA ALA A 158 -1.75 -7.19 7.06
C ALA A 158 -2.66 -7.13 5.82
N ALA A 159 -2.83 -8.27 5.17
CA ALA A 159 -3.82 -8.44 4.10
C ALA A 159 -4.90 -9.42 4.56
N VAL A 160 -6.16 -9.10 4.25
CA VAL A 160 -7.32 -9.96 4.52
C VAL A 160 -8.18 -10.10 3.27
N PRO A 161 -8.89 -11.22 3.09
CA PRO A 161 -9.78 -11.39 1.94
C PRO A 161 -11.04 -10.52 2.01
N ASP A 162 -11.51 -10.16 3.22
CA ASP A 162 -12.72 -9.36 3.46
C ASP A 162 -12.53 -8.53 4.74
N LEU A 163 -12.55 -7.19 4.62
CA LEU A 163 -12.40 -6.31 5.78
C LEU A 163 -13.60 -6.36 6.72
N ASN A 164 -14.82 -6.55 6.20
CA ASN A 164 -16.02 -6.60 7.03
C ASN A 164 -16.05 -7.86 7.89
N LEU A 165 -15.59 -8.98 7.34
CA LEU A 165 -15.45 -10.22 8.10
C LEU A 165 -14.37 -10.06 9.18
N PHE A 166 -13.21 -9.50 8.81
CA PHE A 166 -12.13 -9.21 9.74
C PHE A 166 -12.59 -8.33 10.92
N GLU A 167 -13.32 -7.24 10.66
CA GLU A 167 -13.85 -6.36 11.71
C GLU A 167 -14.85 -7.06 12.65
N ARG A 168 -15.54 -8.11 12.20
CA ARG A 168 -16.50 -8.86 13.01
C ARG A 168 -15.86 -9.95 13.85
N GLU A 169 -14.82 -10.58 13.32
CA GLU A 169 -14.20 -11.77 13.94
C GLU A 169 -12.99 -11.43 14.80
N VAL A 170 -12.32 -10.31 14.53
CA VAL A 170 -11.12 -9.89 15.26
C VAL A 170 -11.46 -8.70 16.15
N LEU A 171 -10.95 -8.72 17.39
CA LEU A 171 -11.21 -7.64 18.35
C LEU A 171 -10.37 -6.39 18.02
N VAL A 172 -10.85 -5.61 17.06
CA VAL A 172 -10.25 -4.35 16.60
C VAL A 172 -11.25 -3.21 16.65
N ALA A 173 -10.75 -2.00 16.86
CA ALA A 173 -11.54 -0.78 16.71
C ALA A 173 -11.03 0.02 15.50
N PRO A 174 -11.92 0.48 14.60
CA PRO A 174 -11.58 1.46 13.59
C PRO A 174 -10.95 2.70 14.22
N ASP A 175 -9.66 2.93 13.96
CA ASP A 175 -8.91 4.04 14.54
C ASP A 175 -7.96 4.67 13.50
N ALA A 176 -7.92 5.99 13.45
CA ALA A 176 -7.01 6.74 12.56
C ALA A 176 -5.58 6.78 13.13
N GLU A 177 -5.43 6.64 14.44
CA GLU A 177 -4.14 6.54 15.13
C GLU A 177 -3.74 5.08 15.40
N GLY A 178 -4.51 4.15 14.84
CA GLY A 178 -4.30 2.72 15.02
C GLY A 178 -2.92 2.28 14.58
N THR A 179 -2.38 1.25 15.22
CA THR A 179 -1.07 0.68 14.87
C THR A 179 -1.18 -0.48 13.89
N LEU A 180 -2.38 -0.82 13.41
CA LEU A 180 -2.59 -1.89 12.43
C LEU A 180 -3.21 -1.32 11.15
N GLY A 181 -2.55 -1.50 10.02
CA GLY A 181 -3.09 -1.23 8.70
C GLY A 181 -3.48 -2.51 7.98
N VAL A 182 -4.70 -2.57 7.44
CA VAL A 182 -5.23 -3.78 6.79
C VAL A 182 -5.76 -3.46 5.40
N VAL A 183 -5.30 -4.23 4.41
CA VAL A 183 -5.79 -4.18 3.03
C VAL A 183 -6.72 -5.36 2.74
N GLU A 184 -7.87 -5.09 2.12
CA GLU A 184 -8.77 -6.11 1.57
C GLU A 184 -8.29 -6.60 0.20
N ARG A 185 -7.55 -7.70 0.16
CA ARG A 185 -7.20 -8.40 -1.08
C ARG A 185 -6.64 -9.80 -0.77
N PRO A 186 -6.64 -10.72 -1.77
CA PRO A 186 -5.92 -11.98 -1.64
C PRO A 186 -4.44 -11.73 -1.30
N LEU A 187 -3.92 -12.50 -0.33
CA LEU A 187 -2.51 -12.46 0.02
C LEU A 187 -1.66 -12.84 -1.20
N ASP A 188 -0.59 -12.09 -1.40
CA ASP A 188 0.38 -12.35 -2.45
C ASP A 188 1.78 -12.26 -1.83
N THR A 189 2.35 -13.44 -1.61
CA THR A 189 3.62 -13.66 -0.90
C THR A 189 4.85 -13.56 -1.81
N ARG A 190 4.65 -13.24 -3.10
CA ARG A 190 5.75 -13.02 -4.03
C ARG A 190 6.65 -11.89 -3.54
N GLY A 191 7.96 -12.09 -3.60
CA GLY A 191 8.93 -11.12 -3.09
C GLY A 191 8.76 -9.72 -3.71
N ALA A 192 8.47 -9.65 -5.02
CA ALA A 192 8.20 -8.38 -5.69
C ALA A 192 6.95 -7.67 -5.16
N ARG A 193 5.90 -8.41 -4.76
CA ARG A 193 4.70 -7.81 -4.19
C ARG A 193 4.99 -7.26 -2.79
N ILE A 194 5.70 -8.02 -1.96
CA ILE A 194 6.15 -7.57 -0.63
C ILE A 194 6.99 -6.29 -0.74
N LEU A 195 7.90 -6.22 -1.71
CA LEU A 195 8.68 -5.00 -1.97
C LEU A 195 7.80 -3.85 -2.46
N LEU A 196 6.86 -4.11 -3.36
CA LEU A 196 5.96 -3.08 -3.89
C LEU A 196 5.07 -2.51 -2.78
N ASP A 197 4.58 -3.35 -1.88
CA ASP A 197 3.83 -2.91 -0.70
C ASP A 197 4.72 -2.14 0.28
N THR A 198 5.95 -2.61 0.54
CA THR A 198 6.95 -1.87 1.33
C THR A 198 7.22 -0.49 0.75
N TYR A 199 7.39 -0.40 -0.57
CA TYR A 199 7.55 0.86 -1.28
C TYR A 199 6.37 1.81 -1.03
N LEU A 200 5.15 1.29 -1.08
CA LEU A 200 3.93 2.09 -0.98
C LEU A 200 3.63 2.59 0.44
N VAL A 201 3.73 1.73 1.46
CA VAL A 201 3.27 2.06 2.82
C VAL A 201 4.40 2.18 3.85
N GLY A 202 5.62 1.80 3.50
CA GLY A 202 6.78 1.93 4.38
C GLY A 202 7.15 3.38 4.65
N ASP A 203 7.95 3.61 5.69
CA ASP A 203 8.53 4.92 5.93
C ASP A 203 9.49 5.34 4.78
N SER A 204 10.03 6.56 4.83
CA SER A 204 10.90 7.06 3.77
C SER A 204 12.13 6.17 3.51
N ARG A 205 12.69 5.54 4.54
CA ARG A 205 13.86 4.67 4.42
C ARG A 205 13.47 3.32 3.83
N GLU A 206 12.45 2.68 4.39
CA GLU A 206 11.94 1.40 3.90
C GLU A 206 11.48 1.49 2.45
N SER A 207 10.80 2.58 2.12
CA SER A 207 10.34 2.86 0.76
C SER A 207 11.51 3.00 -0.21
N ALA A 208 12.57 3.73 0.17
CA ALA A 208 13.77 3.87 -0.66
C ALA A 208 14.47 2.53 -0.89
N ILE A 209 14.69 1.73 0.17
CA ILE A 209 15.33 0.42 0.05
C ILE A 209 14.52 -0.52 -0.85
N ALA A 210 13.19 -0.56 -0.69
CA ALA A 210 12.35 -1.39 -1.53
C ALA A 210 12.33 -0.93 -2.99
N ALA A 211 12.43 0.39 -3.24
CA ALA A 211 12.56 0.91 -4.58
C ALA A 211 13.87 0.46 -5.22
N ASP A 212 15.00 0.59 -4.52
CA ASP A 212 16.31 0.18 -5.03
C ASP A 212 16.31 -1.31 -5.40
N LEU A 213 15.79 -2.17 -4.52
CA LEU A 213 15.72 -3.62 -4.78
C LEU A 213 14.77 -3.98 -5.93
N LEU A 214 13.64 -3.28 -6.07
CA LEU A 214 12.75 -3.46 -7.22
C LEU A 214 13.43 -3.05 -8.53
N GLN A 215 14.21 -1.97 -8.50
CA GLN A 215 14.95 -1.51 -9.66
C GLN A 215 16.07 -2.48 -10.02
N GLU A 216 16.85 -2.97 -9.06
CA GLU A 216 17.88 -4.00 -9.26
C GLU A 216 17.29 -5.27 -9.90
N ARG A 217 16.13 -5.72 -9.39
CA ARG A 217 15.40 -6.87 -9.96
C ARG A 217 14.93 -6.60 -11.39
N ALA A 218 14.44 -5.39 -11.66
CA ALA A 218 14.00 -5.02 -13.00
C ALA A 218 15.19 -5.01 -13.98
N ASP A 219 16.31 -4.43 -13.59
CA ASP A 219 17.53 -4.29 -14.41
C ASP A 219 18.15 -5.65 -14.77
N ALA A 220 17.95 -6.67 -13.93
CA ALA A 220 18.44 -8.03 -14.13
C ALA A 220 17.63 -8.89 -15.14
N LEU A 221 16.50 -8.39 -15.70
CA LEU A 221 15.60 -9.13 -16.60
C LEU A 221 16.00 -9.15 -18.09
#